data_AF-A0A2R6L9D2-F1
#
_entry.id   AF-A0A2R6L9D2-F1
#
_cell.length_a   1.000
_cell.length_b   1.000
_cell.length_c   1.000
_cell.angle_alpha   90.00
_cell.angle_beta   90.00
_cell.angle_gamma   90.00
#
_symmetry.space_group_name_H-M   'P 1'
#
loop_
_entity.id
_entity.type
_entity.pdbx_description
1 polymer ?
#
loop_
_entity_poly.entity_id
_entity_poly.type
_entity_poly.pdbx_seq_one_letter_code
_entity_poly.pdbx_strand_id
1 'polypeptide(L)'
;MLAVVLVTVAAAPGVAVAASDSSNATDATDASNTANATLVVVYPDPVERGDPGEFVLVRFPRATNTTGWTLTDGTSTARLPNRTLSGTVALSTTPEAAAAHADAPVVGLDGRV
;
A
#
# COMPACT_ATOMS: atom_id res chain seq x y z
N MET A 1 21.81 44.01 43.72
CA MET A 1 23.04 44.18 42.89
C MET A 1 23.25 42.86 42.17
N LEU A 2 22.77 42.65 40.94
CA LEU A 2 23.21 43.19 39.64
C LEU A 2 24.73 43.14 39.41
N ALA A 3 25.09 42.48 38.29
CA ALA A 3 26.20 42.69 37.37
C ALA A 3 27.32 41.64 37.40
N VAL A 4 27.92 41.21 36.29
CA VAL A 4 27.71 41.41 34.84
C VAL A 4 28.59 40.33 34.16
N VAL A 5 28.16 39.88 32.99
CA VAL A 5 28.84 38.94 32.07
C VAL A 5 30.13 39.55 31.49
N LEU A 6 31.17 38.74 31.25
CA LEU A 6 32.21 39.08 30.28
C LEU A 6 32.44 37.92 29.30
N VAL A 7 32.08 38.18 28.04
CA VAL A 7 32.26 37.36 26.84
C VAL A 7 33.62 37.69 26.23
N THR A 8 34.33 36.68 25.72
CA THR A 8 35.46 36.86 24.80
C THR A 8 35.20 36.09 23.50
N VAL A 9 35.27 36.82 22.39
CA VAL A 9 35.02 36.40 21.00
C VAL A 9 36.35 36.08 20.31
N ALA A 10 36.40 35.03 19.49
CA ALA A 10 37.45 34.79 18.49
C ALA A 10 36.79 34.48 17.13
N ALA A 11 37.38 35.00 16.03
CA ALA A 11 36.72 35.25 14.75
C ALA A 11 37.14 34.32 13.58
N ALA A 12 36.12 33.93 12.78
CA ALA A 12 35.95 33.62 11.33
C ALA A 12 37.04 32.93 10.45
N PRO A 13 36.63 32.13 9.44
CA PRO A 13 36.21 32.69 8.14
C PRO A 13 34.90 32.10 7.58
N GLY A 14 34.23 32.87 6.72
CA GLY A 14 33.00 32.46 6.02
C GLY A 14 33.26 31.51 4.84
N VAL A 15 32.29 30.63 4.58
CA VAL A 15 32.10 29.99 3.28
C VAL A 15 30.67 30.32 2.82
N ALA A 16 30.55 30.91 1.64
CA ALA A 16 29.30 30.99 0.91
C ALA A 16 29.44 30.04 -0.29
N VAL A 17 28.58 29.03 -0.38
CA VAL A 17 28.35 28.27 -1.61
C VAL A 17 26.85 28.01 -1.78
N ALA A 18 26.40 28.22 -3.01
CA ALA A 18 25.03 28.38 -3.44
C ALA A 18 24.21 27.08 -3.40
N ALA A 19 22.88 27.27 -3.47
CA ALA A 19 21.87 26.24 -3.61
C ALA A 19 22.20 25.24 -4.71
N SER A 20 21.99 23.95 -4.42
CA SER A 20 21.60 22.99 -5.43
C SER A 20 20.18 22.55 -5.10
N ASP A 21 19.22 23.08 -5.86
CA ASP A 21 17.96 22.40 -6.06
C ASP A 21 18.29 20.97 -6.49
N SER A 22 17.90 20.02 -5.66
CA SER A 22 17.84 18.62 -6.04
C SER A 22 16.57 18.08 -5.42
N SER A 23 15.47 18.57 -5.99
CA SER A 23 14.23 17.84 -6.18
C SER A 23 14.55 16.45 -6.75
N ASN A 24 15.01 15.54 -5.89
CA ASN A 24 15.02 14.12 -6.20
C ASN A 24 13.72 13.49 -5.69
N ALA A 25 12.61 14.12 -6.07
CA ALA A 25 11.31 13.47 -6.15
C ALA A 25 11.29 12.58 -7.40
N THR A 26 12.16 11.57 -7.42
CA THR A 26 12.18 10.55 -8.48
C THR A 26 11.34 9.33 -8.14
N ASP A 27 10.74 9.25 -6.94
CA ASP A 27 9.76 8.21 -6.63
C ASP A 27 8.43 8.36 -7.40
N ALA A 28 8.18 9.50 -8.03
CA ALA A 28 7.01 9.69 -8.89
C ALA A 28 7.22 9.22 -10.34
N THR A 29 8.46 8.92 -10.75
CA THR A 29 8.77 8.56 -12.15
C THR A 29 8.75 7.04 -12.41
N ASP A 30 8.66 6.22 -11.36
CA ASP A 30 8.36 4.79 -11.49
C ASP A 30 6.86 4.48 -11.66
N ALA A 31 5.99 5.49 -11.54
CA ALA A 31 4.57 5.38 -11.89
C ALA A 31 4.33 5.17 -13.40
N SER A 32 5.38 5.24 -14.22
CA SER A 32 5.34 4.91 -15.65
C SER A 32 5.38 3.39 -15.91
N ASN A 33 5.67 2.56 -14.89
CA ASN A 33 5.37 1.13 -14.93
C ASN A 33 3.97 0.92 -14.33
N THR A 34 2.94 0.91 -15.17
CA THR A 34 1.56 0.68 -14.70
C THR A 34 1.50 -0.63 -13.92
N ALA A 35 1.22 -0.55 -12.61
CA ALA A 35 1.13 -1.71 -11.74
C ALA A 35 0.15 -2.75 -12.31
N ASN A 36 0.53 -4.03 -12.26
CA ASN A 36 -0.31 -5.13 -12.76
C ASN A 36 -1.56 -5.35 -11.90
N ALA A 37 -1.52 -4.91 -10.64
CA ALA A 37 -2.60 -5.00 -9.68
C ALA A 37 -2.50 -3.83 -8.70
N THR A 38 -3.63 -3.38 -8.16
CA THR A 38 -3.70 -2.34 -7.13
C THR A 38 -4.74 -2.73 -6.09
N LEU A 39 -4.36 -2.69 -4.80
CA LEU A 39 -5.29 -2.80 -3.68
C LEU A 39 -6.14 -1.52 -3.64
N VAL A 40 -7.46 -1.66 -3.70
CA VAL A 40 -8.38 -0.52 -3.77
C VAL A 40 -9.06 -0.30 -2.43
N VAL A 41 -9.51 -1.38 -1.79
CA VAL A 41 -10.25 -1.36 -0.51
C VAL A 41 -9.95 -2.65 0.24
N VAL A 42 -9.95 -2.55 1.56
CA VAL A 42 -10.05 -3.69 2.48
C VAL A 42 -11.39 -3.55 3.19
N TYR A 43 -12.18 -4.62 3.24
CA TYR A 43 -13.50 -4.65 3.89
C TYR A 43 -13.55 -5.77 4.93
N PRO A 44 -14.13 -5.53 6.12
CA PRO A 44 -14.72 -4.26 6.56
C PRO A 44 -13.66 -3.26 7.11
N ASP A 45 -13.86 -1.98 6.82
CA ASP A 45 -13.11 -0.88 7.44
C ASP A 45 -14.09 0.20 7.92
N PRO A 46 -14.30 0.37 9.25
CA PRO A 46 -13.60 -0.29 10.37
C PRO A 46 -14.06 -1.74 10.61
N VAL A 47 -13.23 -2.52 11.32
CA VAL A 47 -13.51 -3.94 11.63
C VAL A 47 -14.85 -4.10 12.35
N GLU A 48 -15.74 -4.92 11.77
CA GLU A 48 -17.02 -5.26 12.35
C GLU A 48 -16.94 -6.52 13.23
N ARG A 49 -17.81 -6.61 14.23
CA ARG A 49 -17.80 -7.74 15.17
C ARG A 49 -18.28 -9.01 14.49
N GLY A 50 -17.46 -10.04 14.55
CA GLY A 50 -17.74 -11.34 13.92
C GLY A 50 -17.26 -11.43 12.49
N ASP A 51 -16.61 -10.38 11.97
CA ASP A 51 -15.90 -10.35 10.69
C ASP A 51 -16.69 -10.92 9.49
N PRO A 52 -17.97 -10.50 9.31
CA PRO A 52 -18.78 -11.08 8.27
C PRO A 52 -18.25 -10.69 6.89
N GLY A 53 -17.86 -11.70 6.11
CA GLY A 53 -17.57 -11.55 4.69
C GLY A 53 -16.39 -10.65 4.39
N GLU A 54 -15.24 -10.86 5.05
CA GLU A 54 -13.99 -10.15 4.76
C GLU A 54 -13.55 -10.32 3.29
N PHE A 55 -13.15 -9.22 2.65
CA PHE A 55 -12.53 -9.26 1.33
C PHE A 55 -11.66 -8.04 1.04
N VAL A 56 -10.79 -8.19 0.05
CA VAL A 56 -9.97 -7.11 -0.50
C VAL A 56 -10.36 -6.86 -1.95
N LEU A 57 -10.70 -5.62 -2.31
CA LEU A 57 -10.89 -5.24 -3.71
C LEU A 57 -9.53 -5.01 -4.37
N VAL A 58 -9.27 -5.75 -5.45
CA VAL A 58 -8.06 -5.62 -6.25
C VAL A 58 -8.43 -5.26 -7.68
N ARG A 59 -7.82 -4.19 -8.19
CA ARG A 59 -7.96 -3.77 -9.59
C ARG A 59 -6.79 -4.29 -10.41
N PHE A 60 -7.10 -5.10 -11.42
CA PHE A 60 -6.20 -5.56 -12.47
C PHE A 60 -6.48 -4.76 -13.75
N PRO A 61 -5.71 -3.69 -14.06
CA PRO A 61 -5.98 -2.81 -15.21
C PRO A 61 -5.85 -3.52 -16.56
N ARG A 62 -5.16 -4.66 -16.59
CA ARG A 62 -5.03 -5.56 -17.74
C ARG A 62 -5.20 -7.00 -17.29
N ALA A 63 -5.52 -7.89 -18.24
CA ALA A 63 -5.55 -9.33 -18.01
C ALA A 63 -4.21 -9.79 -17.41
N THR A 64 -4.26 -10.30 -16.17
CA THR A 64 -3.08 -10.64 -15.37
C THR A 64 -3.17 -12.10 -14.93
N ASN A 65 -2.16 -12.90 -15.29
CA ASN A 65 -2.07 -14.29 -14.84
C ASN A 65 -1.59 -14.31 -13.38
N THR A 66 -2.44 -14.81 -12.48
CA THR A 66 -2.16 -14.84 -11.03
C THR A 66 -1.61 -16.18 -10.55
N THR A 67 -1.19 -17.06 -11.47
CA THR A 67 -0.58 -18.35 -11.12
C THR A 67 0.65 -18.14 -10.24
N GLY A 68 0.63 -18.74 -9.05
CA GLY A 68 1.72 -18.63 -8.07
C GLY A 68 1.73 -17.34 -7.25
N TRP A 69 0.74 -16.45 -7.41
CA TRP A 69 0.64 -15.23 -6.62
C TRP A 69 0.03 -15.51 -5.24
N THR A 70 0.38 -14.66 -4.27
CA THR A 70 -0.12 -14.73 -2.89
C THR A 70 -0.51 -13.35 -2.38
N LEU A 71 -1.51 -13.30 -1.49
CA LEU A 71 -1.87 -12.14 -0.69
C LEU A 71 -1.48 -12.42 0.77
N THR A 72 -0.88 -11.43 1.44
CA THR A 72 -0.41 -11.53 2.84
C THR A 72 -0.64 -10.22 3.57
N ASP A 73 -1.04 -10.32 4.83
CA ASP A 73 -1.14 -9.22 5.80
C ASP A 73 0.16 -9.04 6.62
N GLY A 74 1.20 -9.85 6.34
CA GLY A 74 2.44 -9.94 7.10
C GLY A 74 2.47 -11.05 8.17
N THR A 75 1.33 -11.63 8.52
CA THR A 75 1.21 -12.73 9.51
C THR A 75 0.73 -14.03 8.85
N SER A 76 -0.13 -13.90 7.86
CA SER A 76 -0.86 -14.96 7.20
C SER A 76 -0.71 -14.83 5.68
N THR A 77 -1.09 -15.85 4.92
CA THR A 77 -0.91 -15.87 3.47
C THR A 77 -1.96 -16.74 2.82
N ALA A 78 -2.63 -16.20 1.80
CA ALA A 78 -3.52 -16.95 0.92
C ALA A 78 -3.02 -16.91 -0.52
N ARG A 79 -3.30 -17.99 -1.26
CA ARG A 79 -2.92 -18.13 -2.67
C ARG A 79 -4.05 -17.66 -3.57
N LEU A 80 -3.68 -16.94 -4.61
CA LEU A 80 -4.61 -16.58 -5.68
C LEU A 80 -4.82 -17.80 -6.61
N PRO A 81 -5.96 -17.88 -7.30
CA PRO A 81 -6.22 -18.98 -8.22
C PRO A 81 -5.27 -18.95 -9.42
N ASN A 82 -4.95 -20.13 -9.94
CA ASN A 82 -4.11 -20.29 -11.13
C ASN A 82 -4.91 -20.00 -12.41
N ARG A 83 -5.33 -18.74 -12.59
CA ARG A 83 -6.07 -18.25 -13.75
C ARG A 83 -5.72 -16.78 -14.04
N THR A 84 -6.27 -16.25 -15.13
CA THR A 84 -6.14 -14.83 -15.46
C THR A 84 -7.30 -14.04 -14.87
N LEU A 85 -6.99 -12.94 -14.19
CA LEU A 85 -7.97 -11.98 -13.65
C LEU A 85 -7.84 -10.62 -14.35
N SER A 86 -8.93 -9.87 -14.40
CA SER A 86 -9.00 -8.53 -15.02
C SER A 86 -10.11 -7.70 -14.40
N GLY A 87 -9.98 -6.38 -14.43
CA GLY A 87 -10.95 -5.48 -13.83
C GLY A 87 -10.83 -5.42 -12.31
N THR A 88 -11.87 -4.96 -11.64
CA THR A 88 -11.94 -4.95 -10.17
C THR A 88 -12.61 -6.23 -9.69
N VAL A 89 -11.95 -6.95 -8.79
CA VAL A 89 -12.45 -8.20 -8.19
C VAL A 89 -12.32 -8.15 -6.68
N ALA A 90 -13.25 -8.77 -5.97
CA ALA A 90 -13.16 -8.99 -4.53
C ALA A 90 -12.46 -10.33 -4.26
N LEU A 91 -11.32 -10.31 -3.58
CA LEU A 91 -10.59 -11.51 -3.18
C LEU A 91 -10.93 -11.85 -1.73
N SER A 92 -11.37 -13.09 -1.47
CA SER A 92 -11.77 -13.54 -0.14
C SER A 92 -11.47 -15.02 0.07
N THR A 93 -11.17 -15.41 1.32
CA THR A 93 -11.06 -16.82 1.76
C THR A 93 -12.42 -17.41 2.12
N THR A 94 -13.47 -16.58 2.22
CA THR A 94 -14.87 -16.97 2.47
C THR A 94 -15.80 -16.37 1.39
N PRO A 95 -15.63 -16.76 0.12
CA PRO A 95 -16.26 -16.07 -1.01
C PRO A 95 -17.79 -16.05 -0.96
N GLU A 96 -18.43 -17.06 -0.36
CA GLU A 96 -19.89 -17.10 -0.19
C GLU A 96 -20.40 -16.03 0.77
N ALA A 97 -19.66 -15.76 1.86
CA ALA A 97 -20.00 -14.70 2.80
C ALA A 97 -19.72 -13.32 2.19
N ALA A 98 -18.55 -13.14 1.55
CA ALA A 98 -18.17 -11.89 0.92
C ALA A 98 -19.13 -11.47 -0.23
N ALA A 99 -19.73 -12.44 -0.94
CA ALA A 99 -20.69 -12.15 -2.00
C ALA A 99 -21.94 -11.39 -1.54
N ALA A 100 -22.28 -11.42 -0.25
CA ALA A 100 -23.37 -10.61 0.29
C ALA A 100 -23.02 -9.12 0.45
N HIS A 101 -21.73 -8.77 0.42
CA HIS A 101 -21.20 -7.43 0.71
C HIS A 101 -20.47 -6.79 -0.48
N ALA A 102 -20.04 -7.60 -1.46
CA ALA A 102 -19.26 -7.14 -2.59
C ALA A 102 -20.13 -6.82 -3.82
N ASP A 103 -19.97 -5.61 -4.36
CA ASP A 103 -20.53 -5.23 -5.67
C ASP A 103 -19.71 -5.78 -6.86
N ALA A 104 -18.48 -6.24 -6.60
CA ALA A 104 -17.57 -6.80 -7.59
C ALA A 104 -17.62 -8.34 -7.61
N PRO A 105 -17.24 -8.99 -8.72
CA PRO A 105 -17.11 -10.45 -8.77
C PRO A 105 -16.18 -10.95 -7.66
N VAL A 106 -16.69 -11.89 -6.86
CA VAL A 106 -15.92 -12.50 -5.77
C VAL A 106 -15.11 -13.68 -6.29
N VAL A 107 -13.85 -13.73 -5.88
CA VAL A 107 -12.89 -14.77 -6.22
C VAL A 107 -12.33 -15.36 -4.93
N GLY A 108 -12.50 -16.68 -4.79
CA GLY A 108 -11.95 -17.44 -3.67
C GLY A 108 -10.42 -17.44 -3.67
N LEU A 109 -9.86 -17.35 -2.46
CA LEU A 109 -8.45 -17.57 -2.17
C LEU A 109 -8.28 -18.86 -1.38
N ASP A 110 -7.17 -19.57 -1.63
CA ASP A 110 -6.82 -20.74 -0.85
C ASP A 110 -5.92 -20.35 0.33
N GLY A 111 -6.39 -20.52 1.56
CA GLY A 111 -5.63 -20.22 2.78
C GLY A 111 -6.37 -19.27 3.72
N ARG A 112 -5.61 -18.41 4.40
CA ARG A 112 -6.14 -17.36 5.28
C ARG A 112 -5.40 -16.05 4.98
N VAL A 113 -6.11 -14.94 4.99
CA VAL A 113 -5.55 -13.58 4.99
C VAL A 113 -5.84 -12.96 6.34
#